data_AF-A0A6J4KFH7-F1
#
_entry.id   AF-A0A6J4KFH7-F1
#
_cell.length_a   1.000
_cell.length_b   1.000
_cell.length_c   1.000
_cell.angle_alpha   90.00
_cell.angle_beta   90.00
_cell.angle_gamma   90.00
#
_symmetry.space_group_name_H-M   'P 1'
#
loop_
_entity.id
_entity.type
_entity.pdbx_description
1 polymer ?
#
loop_
_entity_poly.entity_id
_entity_poly.type
_entity_poly.pdbx_seq_one_letter_code
_entity_poly.pdbx_strand_id
1 'polypeptide(L)'
;HRTPLFSQDSMVARSVKTGGFSRLYQFKEMVMNLIPDTPGSTPSYWCTWGAQNYDVDEMNDSSWENAVSNLSELTVFEDPGWATHFFRTASRDLFILFDVGWDVSKHVTIKRPTWQLGSLELAEDRFPSLSGSPVERLRGLNDLAKRAGWRGAALWVAAQAVGEGKEGHRLDSNELEAYWRERARWCHAAGIEYWKVDLGVHSADASYRRMVTRVAREEAPRLLVEHAVNLEPFNDVPSTRDTSGQNQGRFHVWKGGRFLEQAVALLTFCDVLRTYDVSNQLANASTLDRVVQILLAAQKTEGAGLLNCEDTLYLGAALGCALGVMRHPRWREVKGKDYDTSLSRKRIDEVTRAVRWQRLAPAFGVREAEVALDEDILSDSWHFGEGETWDRSAVGKEIVQGAPARVTRGLPLPEVIPDAEGVRPYVVASSHPNGATAIATLPRTSTERGIYTPLANISVVVKEATAPIGVFGHYQTLTLRLSEPLGERRVWGQDLASNEAQDITGQVTVNGATVTLSGTLIREVGLAAARSGDFSEPGLLVAIRP
;
A
#
# COMPACT_ATOMS: atom_id res chain seq x y z
N HIS A 1 19.26 11.13 92.72
CA HIS A 1 17.79 11.20 92.86
C HIS A 1 17.14 10.23 91.86
N ARG A 2 16.32 9.30 92.38
CA ARG A 2 15.28 8.46 91.76
C ARG A 2 15.55 7.70 90.43
N THR A 3 15.57 6.37 90.58
CA THR A 3 14.96 5.23 89.83
C THR A 3 13.96 5.53 88.67
N PRO A 4 13.56 4.52 87.83
CA PRO A 4 14.19 4.03 86.59
C PRO A 4 13.19 3.89 85.39
N LEU A 5 13.60 3.15 84.34
CA LEU A 5 12.82 2.38 83.31
C LEU A 5 12.90 2.83 81.83
N PHE A 6 13.60 1.97 81.07
CA PHE A 6 13.40 1.43 79.70
C PHE A 6 12.72 2.28 78.61
N SER A 7 13.35 2.41 77.43
CA SER A 7 13.13 1.50 76.28
C SER A 7 14.02 1.84 75.06
N GLN A 8 14.20 0.81 74.22
CA GLN A 8 14.61 0.70 72.81
C GLN A 8 15.05 1.97 72.03
N ASP A 9 16.22 1.94 71.38
CA ASP A 9 16.34 1.46 69.99
C ASP A 9 17.77 1.61 69.40
N SER A 10 18.03 0.77 68.41
CA SER A 10 18.90 1.00 67.25
C SER A 10 20.37 0.49 67.21
N MET A 11 20.59 -0.24 66.11
CA MET A 11 21.77 -0.29 65.23
C MET A 11 22.89 -1.34 65.40
N VAL A 12 22.77 -2.34 64.52
CA VAL A 12 23.74 -2.75 63.47
C VAL A 12 24.75 -3.87 63.77
N ALA A 13 24.48 -4.97 63.06
CA ALA A 13 25.35 -5.95 62.40
C ALA A 13 26.11 -6.98 63.24
N ARG A 14 25.73 -8.26 63.01
CA ARG A 14 26.66 -9.27 62.46
C ARG A 14 25.91 -10.47 61.84
N SER A 15 26.29 -10.72 60.58
CA SER A 15 26.14 -11.90 59.72
C SER A 15 26.01 -13.25 60.43
N VAL A 16 25.01 -14.07 60.02
CA VAL A 16 25.16 -15.51 59.72
C VAL A 16 24.14 -15.93 58.64
N LYS A 17 24.63 -16.72 57.66
CA LYS A 17 23.95 -17.36 56.53
C LYS A 17 22.81 -18.30 56.96
N THR A 18 21.73 -18.36 56.16
CA THR A 18 21.14 -19.63 55.68
C THR A 18 20.22 -19.40 54.48
N GLY A 19 20.18 -20.39 53.59
CA GLY A 19 19.59 -20.34 52.25
C GLY A 19 18.12 -19.93 52.17
N GLY A 20 17.82 -19.21 51.10
CA GLY A 20 16.49 -18.89 50.63
C GLY A 20 16.60 -18.30 49.23
N PHE A 21 16.65 -19.15 48.21
CA PHE A 21 16.40 -18.70 46.84
C PHE A 21 14.92 -18.31 46.74
N SER A 22 14.56 -17.08 47.09
CA SER A 22 13.33 -16.48 46.58
C SER A 22 13.58 -16.11 45.12
N ARG A 23 13.26 -17.04 44.21
CA ARG A 23 12.95 -16.63 42.83
C ARG A 23 11.71 -15.76 42.92
N LEU A 24 11.91 -14.44 42.93
CA LEU A 24 10.94 -13.49 42.42
C LEU A 24 10.73 -13.83 40.94
N TYR A 25 9.84 -14.79 40.68
CA TYR A 25 9.20 -14.88 39.39
C TYR A 25 8.32 -13.64 39.28
N GLN A 26 8.87 -12.57 38.72
CA GLN A 26 8.06 -11.59 38.01
C GLN A 26 7.31 -12.41 36.96
N PHE A 27 6.04 -12.71 37.21
CA PHE A 27 5.09 -13.02 36.16
C PHE A 27 5.11 -11.81 35.24
N LYS A 28 5.91 -11.88 34.17
CA LYS A 28 5.74 -11.00 33.03
C LYS A 28 4.34 -11.34 32.53
N GLU A 29 3.37 -10.47 32.75
CA GLU A 29 2.06 -10.62 32.12
C GLU A 29 2.32 -10.95 30.66
N MET A 30 1.79 -12.08 30.19
CA MET A 30 1.87 -12.42 28.78
C MET A 30 1.05 -11.38 28.05
N VAL A 31 1.75 -10.41 27.45
CA VAL A 31 1.17 -9.42 26.58
C VAL A 31 0.51 -10.17 25.42
N MET A 32 -0.82 -10.03 25.29
CA MET A 32 -1.56 -10.67 24.22
C MET A 32 -1.27 -9.93 22.91
N ASN A 33 -0.78 -10.64 21.90
CA ASN A 33 -0.65 -10.13 20.53
C ASN A 33 -1.66 -10.87 19.64
N LEU A 34 -2.56 -10.12 18.98
CA LEU A 34 -3.57 -10.69 18.08
C LEU A 34 -3.05 -10.85 16.64
N ILE A 35 -1.89 -10.28 16.32
CA ILE A 35 -1.32 -10.25 14.97
C ILE A 35 -0.20 -11.29 14.86
N PRO A 36 -0.24 -12.21 13.87
CA PRO A 36 0.84 -13.15 13.65
C PRO A 36 2.20 -12.49 13.37
N ASP A 37 3.27 -13.12 13.87
CA ASP A 37 4.65 -12.72 13.58
C ASP A 37 5.13 -13.18 12.19
N THR A 38 4.44 -14.17 11.61
CA THR A 38 4.72 -14.70 10.27
C THR A 38 4.33 -13.69 9.21
N PRO A 39 5.20 -13.44 8.20
CA PRO A 39 4.85 -12.57 7.08
C PRO A 39 3.59 -13.03 6.34
N GLY A 40 2.86 -12.06 5.78
CA GLY A 40 1.69 -12.30 4.93
C GLY A 40 2.07 -12.80 3.54
N SER A 41 1.07 -13.30 2.81
CA SER A 41 1.25 -13.79 1.43
C SER A 41 1.01 -12.72 0.36
N THR A 42 0.27 -11.66 0.68
CA THR A 42 -0.09 -10.59 -0.26
C THR A 42 1.16 -10.06 -0.97
N PRO A 43 1.16 -9.95 -2.32
CA PRO A 43 2.35 -9.56 -3.07
C PRO A 43 2.46 -8.03 -3.15
N SER A 44 2.52 -7.39 -1.97
CA SER A 44 2.73 -5.95 -1.83
C SER A 44 4.23 -5.62 -1.90
N TYR A 45 4.56 -4.39 -2.29
CA TYR A 45 5.93 -3.92 -2.37
C TYR A 45 6.06 -2.45 -1.95
N TRP A 46 7.28 -2.05 -1.62
CA TRP A 46 7.70 -0.66 -1.62
C TRP A 46 8.49 -0.37 -2.89
N CYS A 47 8.09 0.65 -3.63
CA CYS A 47 8.62 1.08 -4.90
C CYS A 47 9.61 2.23 -4.72
N THR A 48 10.80 2.10 -5.28
CA THR A 48 11.85 3.13 -5.16
C THR A 48 11.48 4.43 -5.88
N TRP A 49 10.54 4.43 -6.84
CA TRP A 49 10.21 5.59 -7.68
C TRP A 49 10.02 6.89 -6.89
N GLY A 50 9.29 6.83 -5.77
CA GLY A 50 9.08 7.98 -4.90
C GLY A 50 10.38 8.49 -4.28
N ALA A 51 11.16 7.61 -3.65
CA ALA A 51 12.45 8.00 -3.06
C ALA A 51 13.45 8.48 -4.12
N GLN A 52 13.49 7.87 -5.30
CA GLN A 52 14.37 8.32 -6.37
C GLN A 52 14.05 9.75 -6.82
N ASN A 53 12.77 10.15 -6.84
CA ASN A 53 12.36 11.50 -7.25
C ASN A 53 12.40 12.53 -6.12
N TYR A 54 12.24 12.12 -4.86
CA TYR A 54 12.04 13.06 -3.75
C TYR A 54 13.12 13.04 -2.67
N ASP A 55 14.00 12.04 -2.57
CA ASP A 55 15.22 12.13 -1.74
C ASP A 55 16.36 12.74 -2.56
N VAL A 56 16.19 14.00 -2.98
CA VAL A 56 17.14 14.77 -3.78
C VAL A 56 17.28 16.18 -3.21
N ASP A 57 18.48 16.77 -3.32
CA ASP A 57 18.72 18.17 -2.93
C ASP A 57 18.04 19.14 -3.90
N GLU A 58 18.17 18.86 -5.20
CA GLU A 58 17.56 19.62 -6.28
C GLU A 58 16.86 18.64 -7.23
N MET A 59 15.64 18.98 -7.62
CA MET A 59 14.82 18.12 -8.47
C MET A 59 14.78 18.67 -9.89
N ASN A 60 15.18 17.84 -10.86
CA ASN A 60 15.02 18.17 -12.27
C ASN A 60 13.53 18.16 -12.63
N ASP A 61 13.17 18.95 -13.65
CA ASP A 61 11.81 18.94 -14.21
C ASP A 61 11.43 17.59 -14.84
N SER A 62 12.43 16.75 -15.18
CA SER A 62 12.24 15.39 -15.66
C SER A 62 12.32 14.38 -14.52
N SER A 63 11.18 13.78 -14.17
CA SER A 63 11.12 12.69 -13.18
C SER A 63 11.98 11.48 -13.57
N TRP A 64 12.13 11.23 -14.87
CA TRP A 64 12.98 10.16 -15.38
C TRP A 64 14.47 10.43 -15.12
N GLU A 65 14.91 11.66 -15.26
CA GLU A 65 16.31 12.02 -15.00
C GLU A 65 16.63 11.95 -13.51
N ASN A 66 15.71 12.40 -12.63
CA ASN A 66 15.85 12.20 -11.19
C ASN A 66 15.90 10.71 -10.84
N ALA A 67 14.95 9.93 -11.37
CA ALA A 67 14.86 8.50 -11.12
C ALA A 67 16.17 7.77 -11.45
N VAL A 68 16.69 8.01 -12.65
CA VAL A 68 17.89 7.36 -13.18
C VAL A 68 19.15 7.88 -12.50
N SER A 69 19.23 9.14 -12.07
CA SER A 69 20.46 9.65 -11.42
C SER A 69 20.60 9.24 -9.96
N ASN A 70 19.48 9.07 -9.24
CA ASN A 70 19.49 8.89 -7.79
C ASN A 70 19.54 7.42 -7.33
N LEU A 71 19.18 6.47 -8.21
CA LEU A 71 19.18 5.05 -7.85
C LEU A 71 20.60 4.45 -7.88
N SER A 72 21.08 3.98 -6.74
CA SER A 72 22.36 3.27 -6.59
C SER A 72 22.32 2.29 -5.42
N GLU A 73 23.28 1.37 -5.37
CA GLU A 73 23.48 0.51 -4.20
C GLU A 73 23.68 1.32 -2.92
N LEU A 74 24.43 2.43 -3.00
CA LEU A 74 24.71 3.31 -1.87
C LEU A 74 23.42 3.93 -1.33
N THR A 75 22.65 4.60 -2.18
CA THR A 75 21.41 5.29 -1.76
C THR A 75 20.36 4.34 -1.22
N VAL A 76 20.33 3.09 -1.70
CA VAL A 76 19.39 2.08 -1.23
C VAL A 76 19.87 1.39 0.06
N PHE A 77 21.13 0.98 0.14
CA PHE A 77 21.61 0.01 1.14
C PHE A 77 22.68 0.50 2.10
N GLU A 78 23.35 1.64 1.85
CA GLU A 78 24.25 2.23 2.86
C GLU A 78 23.45 2.56 4.12
N ASP A 79 24.06 2.61 5.30
CA ASP A 79 23.38 3.03 6.52
C ASP A 79 23.68 4.51 6.81
N PRO A 80 22.70 5.44 6.77
CA PRO A 80 21.27 5.23 6.52
C PRO A 80 20.86 5.46 5.05
N GLY A 81 20.27 4.43 4.44
CA GLY A 81 19.78 4.36 3.06
C GLY A 81 18.32 3.93 3.03
N TRP A 82 17.70 3.98 1.85
CA TRP A 82 16.24 3.85 1.74
C TRP A 82 15.69 2.50 2.23
N ALA A 83 16.43 1.42 2.04
CA ALA A 83 16.03 0.09 2.49
C ALA A 83 16.40 -0.19 3.96
N THR A 84 17.18 0.69 4.60
CA THR A 84 17.71 0.47 5.95
C THR A 84 16.84 1.16 6.99
N HIS A 85 16.51 0.44 8.06
CA HIS A 85 15.85 0.98 9.27
C HIS A 85 14.43 1.53 9.12
N PHE A 86 13.92 1.76 7.92
CA PHE A 86 12.53 2.12 7.64
C PHE A 86 11.66 0.87 7.54
N PHE A 87 10.35 1.03 7.82
CA PHE A 87 9.36 -0.05 7.75
C PHE A 87 9.69 -1.34 8.55
N ARG A 88 10.56 -1.32 9.58
CA ARG A 88 11.10 -2.54 10.23
C ARG A 88 10.08 -3.61 10.63
N THR A 89 8.86 -3.20 10.99
CA THR A 89 7.76 -4.07 11.40
C THR A 89 6.99 -4.69 10.23
N ALA A 90 7.13 -4.14 9.03
CA ALA A 90 6.40 -4.50 7.80
C ALA A 90 7.30 -4.90 6.62
N SER A 91 8.60 -4.57 6.63
CA SER A 91 9.52 -4.79 5.51
C SER A 91 9.59 -6.27 5.11
N ARG A 92 9.51 -7.19 6.07
CA ARG A 92 9.52 -8.65 5.82
C ARG A 92 8.35 -9.14 4.98
N ASP A 93 7.26 -8.37 4.92
CA ASP A 93 6.07 -8.67 4.13
C ASP A 93 6.13 -8.03 2.73
N LEU A 94 7.04 -7.07 2.51
CA LEU A 94 7.15 -6.27 1.30
C LEU A 94 8.38 -6.67 0.48
N PHE A 95 8.22 -6.69 -0.84
CA PHE A 95 9.38 -6.62 -1.74
C PHE A 95 9.92 -5.18 -1.81
N ILE A 96 11.20 -5.02 -2.16
CA ILE A 96 11.72 -3.76 -2.70
C ILE A 96 11.57 -3.83 -4.22
N LEU A 97 10.66 -3.05 -4.79
CA LEU A 97 10.54 -2.87 -6.24
C LEU A 97 11.52 -1.78 -6.69
N PHE A 98 12.60 -2.22 -7.34
CA PHE A 98 13.55 -1.33 -8.01
C PHE A 98 12.89 -0.79 -9.27
N ASP A 99 12.48 0.48 -9.21
CA ASP A 99 11.85 1.18 -10.32
C ASP A 99 12.87 1.59 -11.39
N VAL A 100 12.39 2.27 -12.43
CA VAL A 100 13.15 2.71 -13.61
C VAL A 100 14.60 3.10 -13.29
N GLY A 101 15.52 2.59 -14.11
CA GLY A 101 16.93 2.99 -14.10
C GLY A 101 17.87 1.93 -13.54
N TRP A 102 17.35 0.90 -12.86
CA TRP A 102 18.17 -0.15 -12.24
C TRP A 102 18.98 -0.98 -13.26
N ASP A 103 18.49 -1.10 -14.50
CA ASP A 103 19.03 -1.93 -15.57
C ASP A 103 19.82 -1.14 -16.65
N VAL A 104 20.14 0.13 -16.37
CA VAL A 104 20.92 1.01 -17.26
C VAL A 104 22.02 1.74 -16.50
N SER A 105 23.14 2.04 -17.18
CA SER A 105 24.26 2.78 -16.58
C SER A 105 23.83 4.12 -15.98
N LYS A 106 24.49 4.55 -14.90
CA LYS A 106 24.28 5.87 -14.27
C LYS A 106 24.62 7.05 -15.17
N HIS A 107 25.36 6.82 -16.25
CA HIS A 107 25.77 7.83 -17.21
C HIS A 107 24.82 7.94 -18.42
N VAL A 108 23.76 7.11 -18.47
CA VAL A 108 22.77 7.13 -19.55
C VAL A 108 21.68 8.14 -19.23
N THR A 109 21.43 9.06 -20.17
CA THR A 109 20.19 9.84 -20.19
C THR A 109 19.11 9.05 -20.93
N ILE A 110 18.05 8.64 -20.23
CA ILE A 110 16.90 8.02 -20.89
C ILE A 110 16.13 9.11 -21.64
N LYS A 111 16.06 8.97 -22.96
CA LYS A 111 15.24 9.81 -23.84
C LYS A 111 14.13 8.97 -24.44
N ARG A 112 13.07 9.62 -24.92
CA ARG A 112 12.09 8.93 -25.78
C ARG A 112 12.65 8.83 -27.21
N PRO A 113 12.49 7.69 -27.92
CA PRO A 113 11.96 6.41 -27.41
C PRO A 113 12.92 5.75 -26.42
N THR A 114 12.38 5.07 -25.41
CA THR A 114 13.10 4.54 -24.22
C THR A 114 13.83 3.21 -24.49
N TRP A 115 14.49 3.10 -25.65
CA TRP A 115 15.07 1.85 -26.15
C TRP A 115 16.23 1.30 -25.29
N GLN A 116 16.79 2.11 -24.38
CA GLN A 116 17.84 1.66 -23.47
C GLN A 116 17.33 0.73 -22.34
N LEU A 117 16.03 0.71 -22.09
CA LEU A 117 15.42 -0.04 -20.99
C LEU A 117 15.05 -1.47 -21.41
N GLY A 118 14.83 -2.32 -20.40
CA GLY A 118 14.27 -3.66 -20.57
C GLY A 118 15.32 -4.75 -20.71
N SER A 119 16.60 -4.46 -20.40
CA SER A 119 17.70 -5.43 -20.52
C SER A 119 17.57 -6.57 -19.51
N LEU A 120 17.04 -6.22 -18.33
CA LEU A 120 17.04 -7.01 -17.09
C LEU A 120 18.44 -7.38 -16.58
N GLU A 121 19.46 -6.65 -17.04
CA GLU A 121 20.82 -6.75 -16.54
C GLU A 121 21.08 -5.63 -15.54
N LEU A 122 21.41 -5.99 -14.30
CA LEU A 122 21.66 -5.02 -13.24
C LEU A 122 22.88 -4.15 -13.57
N ALA A 123 22.72 -2.84 -13.61
CA ALA A 123 23.80 -1.93 -13.98
C ALA A 123 24.99 -1.98 -12.99
N GLU A 124 26.16 -2.38 -13.47
CA GLU A 124 27.36 -2.61 -12.65
C GLU A 124 27.87 -1.32 -11.99
N ASP A 125 27.77 -0.19 -12.69
CA ASP A 125 28.24 1.10 -12.18
C ASP A 125 27.33 1.72 -11.10
N ARG A 126 26.12 1.18 -10.93
CA ARG A 126 25.16 1.49 -9.85
C ARG A 126 25.28 0.55 -8.66
N PHE A 127 25.59 -0.71 -8.94
CA PHE A 127 25.74 -1.77 -7.95
C PHE A 127 27.14 -2.37 -8.01
N PRO A 128 28.18 -1.58 -7.68
CA PRO A 128 29.57 -1.97 -7.91
C PRO A 128 30.03 -3.16 -7.07
N SER A 129 29.32 -3.53 -5.99
CA SER A 129 29.65 -4.75 -5.24
C SER A 129 29.16 -6.03 -5.92
N LEU A 130 28.27 -5.91 -6.92
CA LEU A 130 27.63 -7.02 -7.60
C LEU A 130 28.26 -7.21 -8.99
N SER A 131 28.98 -8.30 -9.17
CA SER A 131 29.69 -8.63 -10.41
C SER A 131 29.32 -10.03 -10.94
N GLY A 132 29.78 -10.34 -12.14
CA GLY A 132 29.55 -11.64 -12.79
C GLY A 132 28.39 -11.62 -13.79
N SER A 133 27.86 -12.81 -14.08
CA SER A 133 26.74 -13.01 -15.00
C SER A 133 25.47 -12.25 -14.58
N PRO A 134 24.52 -12.02 -15.51
CA PRO A 134 23.22 -11.41 -15.16
C PRO A 134 22.52 -12.10 -13.98
N VAL A 135 22.58 -13.43 -13.92
CA VAL A 135 22.00 -14.22 -12.82
C VAL A 135 22.69 -13.96 -11.48
N GLU A 136 24.03 -13.88 -11.46
CA GLU A 136 24.79 -13.63 -10.24
C GLU A 136 24.53 -12.23 -9.70
N ARG A 137 24.46 -11.21 -10.57
CA ARG A 137 24.13 -9.84 -10.18
C ARG A 137 22.70 -9.72 -9.64
N LEU A 138 21.71 -10.30 -10.31
CA LEU A 138 20.31 -10.31 -9.85
C LEU A 138 20.16 -11.06 -8.51
N ARG A 139 20.89 -12.18 -8.33
CA ARG A 139 20.90 -12.92 -7.05
C ARG A 139 21.49 -12.04 -5.95
N GLY A 140 22.60 -11.37 -6.22
CA GLY A 140 23.24 -10.44 -5.30
C GLY A 140 22.30 -9.31 -4.85
N LEU A 141 21.52 -8.74 -5.77
CA LEU A 141 20.51 -7.72 -5.46
C LEU A 141 19.41 -8.26 -4.55
N ASN A 142 18.89 -9.46 -4.86
CA ASN A 142 17.89 -10.12 -4.04
C ASN A 142 18.41 -10.41 -2.62
N ASP A 143 19.66 -10.87 -2.52
CA ASP A 143 20.30 -11.14 -1.24
C ASP A 143 20.56 -9.86 -0.44
N LEU A 144 20.90 -8.74 -1.07
CA LEU A 144 21.00 -7.43 -0.40
C LEU A 144 19.64 -7.01 0.17
N ALA A 145 18.56 -7.11 -0.61
CA ALA A 145 17.21 -6.80 -0.14
C ALA A 145 16.81 -7.67 1.06
N LYS A 146 17.06 -8.98 0.99
CA LYS A 146 16.77 -9.91 2.11
C LYS A 146 17.62 -9.62 3.34
N ARG A 147 18.91 -9.33 3.17
CA ARG A 147 19.80 -8.91 4.29
C ARG A 147 19.33 -7.61 4.95
N ALA A 148 18.75 -6.68 4.18
CA ALA A 148 18.14 -5.46 4.71
C ALA A 148 16.79 -5.71 5.42
N GLY A 149 16.30 -6.96 5.47
CA GLY A 149 15.08 -7.34 6.18
C GLY A 149 13.80 -7.28 5.35
N TRP A 150 13.93 -7.28 4.02
CA TRP A 150 12.80 -7.28 3.08
C TRP A 150 12.49 -8.69 2.58
N ARG A 151 11.30 -8.89 2.00
CA ARG A 151 10.91 -10.18 1.39
C ARG A 151 11.86 -10.62 0.27
N GLY A 152 12.34 -9.65 -0.50
CA GLY A 152 13.26 -9.83 -1.62
C GLY A 152 13.25 -8.64 -2.57
N ALA A 153 13.99 -8.76 -3.65
CA ALA A 153 13.96 -7.79 -4.74
C ALA A 153 12.84 -8.09 -5.74
N ALA A 154 12.17 -7.04 -6.19
CA ALA A 154 11.21 -6.99 -7.27
C ALA A 154 11.71 -5.99 -8.34
N LEU A 155 11.33 -6.19 -9.59
CA LEU A 155 11.88 -5.40 -10.71
C LEU A 155 10.79 -4.68 -11.49
N TRP A 156 10.99 -3.39 -11.74
CA TRP A 156 10.29 -2.69 -12.81
C TRP A 156 10.82 -3.17 -14.16
N VAL A 157 9.92 -3.46 -15.09
CA VAL A 157 10.22 -4.04 -16.39
C VAL A 157 9.53 -3.20 -17.46
N ALA A 158 10.29 -2.70 -18.44
CA ALA A 158 9.69 -2.03 -19.58
C ALA A 158 8.91 -3.04 -20.43
N ALA A 159 7.76 -2.64 -20.99
CA ALA A 159 7.02 -3.45 -21.97
C ALA A 159 7.70 -3.41 -23.35
N GLN A 160 8.95 -3.88 -23.38
CA GLN A 160 9.81 -3.99 -24.56
C GLN A 160 11.11 -4.74 -24.24
N ALA A 161 11.70 -5.37 -25.24
CA ALA A 161 13.09 -5.77 -25.15
C ALA A 161 14.03 -4.56 -25.30
N VAL A 162 15.24 -4.66 -24.74
CA VAL A 162 16.28 -3.65 -24.95
C VAL A 162 16.58 -3.47 -26.44
N GLY A 163 16.71 -2.22 -26.88
CA GLY A 163 16.93 -1.84 -28.28
C GLY A 163 15.65 -1.64 -29.09
N GLU A 164 14.52 -2.22 -28.68
CA GLU A 164 13.25 -1.97 -29.37
C GLU A 164 12.83 -0.49 -29.28
N GLY A 165 12.35 0.05 -30.39
CA GLY A 165 12.03 1.48 -30.51
C GLY A 165 13.15 2.34 -31.05
N LYS A 166 14.41 1.88 -30.98
CA LYS A 166 15.54 2.61 -31.56
C LYS A 166 15.39 2.63 -33.08
N GLU A 167 15.25 3.81 -33.66
CA GLU A 167 15.08 3.99 -35.12
C GLU A 167 13.94 3.15 -35.72
N GLY A 168 12.90 2.88 -34.91
CA GLY A 168 11.76 2.06 -35.33
C GLY A 168 11.99 0.55 -35.28
N HIS A 169 13.16 0.08 -34.85
CA HIS A 169 13.46 -1.35 -34.72
C HIS A 169 12.45 -2.07 -33.80
N ARG A 170 12.09 -3.29 -34.19
CA ARG A 170 11.24 -4.24 -33.46
C ARG A 170 11.79 -5.64 -33.67
N LEU A 171 11.78 -6.43 -32.60
CA LEU A 171 12.03 -7.85 -32.71
C LEU A 171 10.80 -8.54 -33.29
N ASP A 172 11.00 -9.66 -33.98
CA ASP A 172 9.88 -10.52 -34.33
C ASP A 172 9.33 -11.27 -33.10
N SER A 173 8.16 -11.90 -33.24
CA SER A 173 7.49 -12.57 -32.11
C SER A 173 8.29 -13.73 -31.51
N ASN A 174 9.08 -14.46 -32.32
CA ASN A 174 9.88 -15.59 -31.84
C ASN A 174 11.13 -15.10 -31.11
N GLU A 175 11.79 -14.08 -31.65
CA GLU A 175 12.92 -13.41 -31.01
C GLU A 175 12.51 -12.79 -29.67
N LEU A 176 11.36 -12.12 -29.64
CA LEU A 176 10.83 -11.50 -28.44
C LEU A 176 10.45 -12.54 -27.38
N GLU A 177 9.82 -13.65 -27.75
CA GLU A 177 9.53 -14.73 -26.81
C GLU A 177 10.82 -15.37 -26.26
N ALA A 178 11.80 -15.66 -27.13
CA ALA A 178 13.10 -16.18 -26.73
C ALA A 178 13.82 -15.23 -25.75
N TYR A 179 13.74 -13.92 -26.03
CA TYR A 179 14.25 -12.87 -25.16
C TYR A 179 13.66 -12.97 -23.75
N TRP A 180 12.33 -12.99 -23.63
CA TRP A 180 11.67 -13.05 -22.32
C TRP A 180 11.86 -14.39 -21.61
N ARG A 181 11.96 -15.50 -22.34
CA ARG A 181 12.26 -16.82 -21.74
C ARG A 181 13.61 -16.82 -21.05
N GLU A 182 14.63 -16.26 -21.70
CA GLU A 182 15.95 -16.12 -21.10
C GLU A 182 15.91 -15.29 -19.80
N ARG A 183 15.23 -14.13 -19.82
CA ARG A 183 15.14 -13.25 -18.65
C ARG A 183 14.34 -13.87 -17.50
N ALA A 184 13.27 -14.59 -17.83
CA ALA A 184 12.49 -15.33 -16.84
C ALA A 184 13.35 -16.41 -16.16
N ARG A 185 14.16 -17.16 -16.93
CA ARG A 185 15.12 -18.13 -16.37
C ARG A 185 16.16 -17.46 -15.47
N TRP A 186 16.66 -16.29 -15.85
CA TRP A 186 17.59 -15.53 -15.01
C TRP A 186 16.94 -15.16 -13.67
N CYS A 187 15.74 -14.62 -13.70
CA CYS A 187 14.98 -14.23 -12.52
C CYS A 187 14.65 -15.44 -11.63
N HIS A 188 14.26 -16.57 -12.23
CA HIS A 188 14.03 -17.82 -11.52
C HIS A 188 15.28 -18.28 -10.75
N ALA A 189 16.43 -18.33 -11.43
CA ALA A 189 17.69 -18.76 -10.85
C ALA A 189 18.23 -17.77 -9.80
N ALA A 190 17.91 -16.48 -9.90
CA ALA A 190 18.25 -15.44 -8.94
C ALA A 190 17.28 -15.34 -7.74
N GLY A 191 16.11 -16.02 -7.83
CA GLY A 191 15.07 -15.95 -6.81
C GLY A 191 14.30 -14.62 -6.80
N ILE A 192 14.21 -13.94 -7.93
CA ILE A 192 13.32 -12.79 -8.12
C ILE A 192 11.90 -13.32 -8.34
N GLU A 193 10.94 -12.80 -7.58
CA GLU A 193 9.57 -13.34 -7.54
C GLU A 193 8.51 -12.32 -7.98
N TYR A 194 8.91 -11.13 -8.45
CA TYR A 194 7.95 -10.10 -8.86
C TYR A 194 8.48 -9.20 -9.97
N TRP A 195 7.66 -9.04 -11.02
CA TRP A 195 7.84 -8.05 -12.09
C TRP A 195 6.67 -7.07 -12.13
N LYS A 196 6.98 -5.77 -12.22
CA LYS A 196 6.03 -4.73 -12.63
C LYS A 196 6.28 -4.36 -14.08
N VAL A 197 5.44 -4.84 -14.99
CA VAL A 197 5.57 -4.61 -16.44
C VAL A 197 4.79 -3.35 -16.86
N ASP A 198 5.55 -2.31 -17.15
CA ASP A 198 5.11 -0.92 -17.30
C ASP A 198 5.51 -0.40 -18.70
N LEU A 199 5.57 0.92 -18.91
CA LEU A 199 5.85 1.63 -20.15
C LEU A 199 6.87 0.94 -21.07
N GLY A 200 6.68 1.11 -22.38
CA GLY A 200 7.53 0.57 -23.43
C GLY A 200 6.83 0.60 -24.78
N VAL A 201 7.51 0.18 -25.84
CA VAL A 201 6.94 0.19 -27.20
C VAL A 201 5.69 -0.71 -27.34
N HIS A 202 5.52 -1.71 -26.48
CA HIS A 202 4.38 -2.62 -26.46
C HIS A 202 3.39 -2.30 -25.32
N SER A 203 3.40 -1.10 -24.76
CA SER A 203 2.57 -0.71 -23.60
C SER A 203 1.07 -1.03 -23.78
N ALA A 204 0.55 -0.80 -24.99
CA ALA A 204 -0.86 -1.01 -25.33
C ALA A 204 -1.14 -2.39 -25.97
N ASP A 205 -0.13 -3.25 -26.13
CA ASP A 205 -0.28 -4.55 -26.77
C ASP A 205 -0.62 -5.64 -25.75
N ALA A 206 -1.89 -6.05 -25.73
CA ALA A 206 -2.37 -7.11 -24.84
C ALA A 206 -1.81 -8.49 -25.18
N SER A 207 -1.48 -8.76 -26.45
CA SER A 207 -0.93 -10.05 -26.89
C SER A 207 0.51 -10.21 -26.41
N TYR A 208 1.31 -9.14 -26.54
CA TYR A 208 2.65 -9.07 -25.96
C TYR A 208 2.62 -9.29 -24.44
N ARG A 209 1.77 -8.54 -23.73
CA ARG A 209 1.63 -8.67 -22.27
C ARG A 209 1.23 -10.10 -21.86
N ARG A 210 0.30 -10.72 -22.59
CA ARG A 210 -0.09 -12.12 -22.37
C ARG A 210 1.06 -13.11 -22.57
N MET A 211 1.89 -12.89 -23.60
CA MET A 211 3.08 -13.69 -23.83
C MET A 211 4.07 -13.58 -22.66
N VAL A 212 4.35 -12.36 -22.17
CA VAL A 212 5.25 -12.15 -21.02
C VAL A 212 4.77 -12.92 -19.79
N THR A 213 3.48 -12.84 -19.46
CA THR A 213 2.92 -13.58 -18.31
C THR A 213 2.95 -15.10 -18.51
N ARG A 214 2.65 -15.58 -19.72
CA ARG A 214 2.76 -17.01 -20.05
C ARG A 214 4.20 -17.52 -19.86
N VAL A 215 5.17 -16.79 -20.42
CA VAL A 215 6.60 -17.13 -20.31
C VAL A 215 7.06 -17.15 -18.87
N ALA A 216 6.67 -16.14 -18.07
CA ALA A 216 6.98 -16.10 -16.64
C ALA A 216 6.45 -17.34 -15.91
N ARG A 217 5.20 -17.75 -16.18
CA ARG A 217 4.60 -18.95 -15.56
C ARG A 217 5.31 -20.25 -15.95
N GLU A 218 5.77 -20.36 -17.20
CA GLU A 218 6.45 -21.55 -17.71
C GLU A 218 7.90 -21.67 -17.20
N GLU A 219 8.65 -20.56 -17.25
CA GLU A 219 10.10 -20.56 -16.98
C GLU A 219 10.44 -20.18 -15.53
N ALA A 220 9.55 -19.48 -14.84
CA ALA A 220 9.74 -18.97 -13.49
C ALA A 220 8.44 -19.04 -12.66
N PRO A 221 7.92 -20.23 -12.28
CA PRO A 221 6.57 -20.36 -11.71
C PRO A 221 6.27 -19.59 -10.41
N ARG A 222 7.30 -19.07 -9.71
CA ARG A 222 7.15 -18.21 -8.52
C ARG A 222 7.15 -16.71 -8.83
N LEU A 223 7.40 -16.34 -10.08
CA LEU A 223 7.44 -14.96 -10.54
C LEU A 223 6.02 -14.47 -10.82
N LEU A 224 5.57 -13.50 -10.04
CA LEU A 224 4.32 -12.79 -10.26
C LEU A 224 4.52 -11.68 -11.28
N VAL A 225 3.60 -11.58 -12.24
CA VAL A 225 3.61 -10.53 -13.25
C VAL A 225 2.47 -9.55 -13.00
N GLU A 226 2.84 -8.37 -12.52
CA GLU A 226 1.97 -7.21 -12.46
C GLU A 226 1.96 -6.49 -13.81
N HIS A 227 0.76 -6.20 -14.30
CA HIS A 227 0.57 -5.30 -15.43
C HIS A 227 -0.06 -3.99 -14.99
N ALA A 228 0.21 -3.00 -15.81
CA ALA A 228 -0.10 -1.62 -15.59
C ALA A 228 -0.88 -1.12 -16.82
N VAL A 229 -2.04 -0.48 -16.60
CA VAL A 229 -2.64 0.33 -17.66
C VAL A 229 -1.97 1.68 -17.57
N ASN A 230 -1.20 2.06 -18.60
CA ASN A 230 -0.48 3.33 -18.60
C ASN A 230 -1.47 4.49 -18.76
N LEU A 231 -1.88 5.08 -17.64
CA LEU A 231 -2.87 6.15 -17.54
C LEU A 231 -2.23 7.46 -17.07
N GLU A 232 -3.02 8.53 -17.20
CA GLU A 232 -2.70 9.87 -16.72
C GLU A 232 -3.19 10.07 -15.27
N PRO A 233 -2.72 11.10 -14.54
CA PRO A 233 -2.91 11.19 -13.08
C PRO A 233 -4.35 11.47 -12.62
N PHE A 234 -5.24 11.78 -13.56
CA PHE A 234 -6.64 12.15 -13.32
C PHE A 234 -7.58 11.35 -14.23
N ASN A 235 -8.71 10.89 -13.71
CA ASN A 235 -9.72 10.18 -14.48
C ASN A 235 -10.47 11.13 -15.40
N ASP A 236 -10.50 10.81 -16.70
CA ASP A 236 -11.27 11.54 -17.72
C ASP A 236 -11.04 13.06 -17.73
N VAL A 237 -9.80 13.48 -17.50
CA VAL A 237 -9.39 14.89 -17.55
C VAL A 237 -8.26 15.01 -18.58
N PRO A 238 -8.29 16.02 -19.48
CA PRO A 238 -7.20 16.25 -20.40
C PRO A 238 -5.86 16.46 -19.67
N SER A 239 -4.86 15.69 -20.07
CA SER A 239 -3.49 15.79 -19.57
C SER A 239 -2.51 16.23 -20.67
N THR A 240 -1.24 16.36 -20.31
CA THR A 240 -0.13 16.64 -21.24
C THR A 240 0.01 15.55 -22.32
N ARG A 241 -0.34 14.29 -22.02
CA ARG A 241 -0.17 13.15 -22.93
C ARG A 241 -1.50 12.61 -23.48
N ASP A 242 -2.62 12.93 -22.84
CA ASP A 242 -3.95 12.56 -23.29
C ASP A 242 -4.91 13.75 -23.28
N THR A 243 -5.11 14.37 -24.44
CA THR A 243 -6.00 15.53 -24.57
C THR A 243 -7.48 15.17 -24.74
N SER A 244 -7.85 13.89 -24.64
CA SER A 244 -9.20 13.41 -24.98
C SER A 244 -10.18 13.35 -23.82
N GLY A 245 -9.75 13.66 -22.58
CA GLY A 245 -10.62 13.67 -21.42
C GLY A 245 -11.80 14.63 -21.57
N GLN A 246 -12.96 14.25 -21.05
CA GLN A 246 -14.19 15.05 -21.16
C GLN A 246 -14.52 15.84 -19.89
N ASN A 247 -13.60 15.86 -18.92
CA ASN A 247 -13.72 16.50 -17.61
C ASN A 247 -14.87 15.94 -16.77
N GLN A 248 -15.26 14.68 -16.95
CA GLN A 248 -16.27 14.07 -16.08
C GLN A 248 -15.69 13.58 -14.75
N GLY A 249 -14.37 13.41 -14.66
CA GLY A 249 -13.72 13.00 -13.42
C GLY A 249 -13.96 11.53 -13.04
N ARG A 250 -14.35 10.68 -14.00
CA ARG A 250 -14.78 9.28 -13.80
C ARG A 250 -14.05 8.33 -14.74
N PHE A 251 -13.62 7.18 -14.22
CA PHE A 251 -12.80 6.20 -14.93
C PHE A 251 -13.58 5.44 -16.00
N HIS A 252 -14.81 4.99 -15.71
CA HIS A 252 -15.56 4.11 -16.61
C HIS A 252 -16.00 4.76 -17.93
N VAL A 253 -16.06 6.09 -18.00
CA VAL A 253 -16.39 6.85 -19.22
C VAL A 253 -15.16 7.28 -20.01
N TRP A 254 -13.96 7.19 -19.41
CA TRP A 254 -12.75 7.74 -20.00
C TRP A 254 -12.43 7.05 -21.33
N LYS A 255 -12.29 7.86 -22.39
CA LYS A 255 -12.13 7.40 -23.77
C LYS A 255 -13.26 6.47 -24.25
N GLY A 256 -14.48 6.69 -23.78
CA GLY A 256 -15.63 5.84 -24.07
C GLY A 256 -15.51 4.45 -23.44
N GLY A 257 -14.81 4.32 -22.32
CA GLY A 257 -14.65 3.06 -21.58
C GLY A 257 -13.42 2.23 -21.97
N ARG A 258 -12.64 2.64 -22.97
CA ARG A 258 -11.50 1.86 -23.48
C ARG A 258 -10.45 1.52 -22.42
N PHE A 259 -10.19 2.41 -21.46
CA PHE A 259 -9.23 2.13 -20.39
C PHE A 259 -9.74 1.09 -19.39
N LEU A 260 -11.05 1.10 -19.10
CA LEU A 260 -11.69 0.05 -18.30
C LEU A 260 -11.66 -1.29 -19.04
N GLU A 261 -11.98 -1.31 -20.34
CA GLU A 261 -11.90 -2.52 -21.17
C GLU A 261 -10.48 -3.10 -21.19
N GLN A 262 -9.46 -2.24 -21.35
CA GLN A 262 -8.06 -2.66 -21.31
C GLN A 262 -7.68 -3.24 -19.94
N ALA A 263 -8.03 -2.58 -18.84
CA ALA A 263 -7.79 -3.07 -17.48
C ALA A 263 -8.39 -4.47 -17.28
N VAL A 264 -9.66 -4.64 -17.65
CA VAL A 264 -10.39 -5.90 -17.53
C VAL A 264 -9.81 -7.00 -18.43
N ALA A 265 -9.35 -6.64 -19.63
CA ALA A 265 -8.68 -7.59 -20.52
C ALA A 265 -7.36 -8.12 -19.92
N LEU A 266 -6.56 -7.26 -19.28
CA LEU A 266 -5.31 -7.66 -18.61
C LEU A 266 -5.59 -8.63 -17.45
N LEU A 267 -6.64 -8.40 -16.66
CA LEU A 267 -7.03 -9.27 -15.54
C LEU A 267 -7.34 -10.72 -15.95
N THR A 268 -7.64 -10.97 -17.24
CA THR A 268 -7.87 -12.34 -17.73
C THR A 268 -6.61 -13.19 -17.75
N PHE A 269 -5.43 -12.59 -17.60
CA PHE A 269 -4.17 -13.34 -17.63
C PHE A 269 -3.10 -12.87 -16.66
N CYS A 270 -3.10 -11.61 -16.20
CA CYS A 270 -2.10 -11.13 -15.24
C CYS A 270 -2.31 -11.72 -13.83
N ASP A 271 -1.26 -11.72 -13.02
CA ASP A 271 -1.37 -12.11 -11.60
C ASP A 271 -1.82 -10.91 -10.76
N VAL A 272 -1.36 -9.71 -11.11
CA VAL A 272 -1.73 -8.44 -10.45
C VAL A 272 -1.98 -7.36 -11.52
N LEU A 273 -2.98 -6.49 -11.30
CA LEU A 273 -3.23 -5.29 -12.11
C LEU A 273 -3.09 -4.03 -11.23
N ARG A 274 -2.27 -3.09 -11.67
CA ARG A 274 -2.04 -1.80 -11.00
C ARG A 274 -2.91 -0.68 -11.58
N THR A 275 -3.47 0.18 -10.73
CA THR A 275 -4.44 1.24 -11.09
C THR A 275 -3.85 2.67 -11.25
N TYR A 276 -2.56 2.78 -11.53
CA TYR A 276 -1.76 4.02 -11.65
C TYR A 276 -1.78 4.71 -13.03
N ASP A 277 -1.28 5.94 -13.23
CA ASP A 277 -0.72 6.93 -12.27
C ASP A 277 -1.82 7.74 -11.56
N VAL A 278 -1.55 8.26 -10.36
CA VAL A 278 -2.52 9.05 -9.57
C VAL A 278 -1.85 10.25 -8.89
N SER A 279 -2.48 11.42 -8.92
CA SER A 279 -2.01 12.60 -8.17
C SER A 279 -2.38 12.52 -6.69
N ASN A 280 -1.43 12.86 -5.80
CA ASN A 280 -1.60 12.73 -4.34
C ASN A 280 -2.81 13.49 -3.78
N GLN A 281 -3.10 14.68 -4.30
CA GLN A 281 -4.17 15.57 -3.82
C GLN A 281 -5.56 14.96 -4.02
N LEU A 282 -5.78 14.18 -5.08
CA LEU A 282 -7.07 13.57 -5.41
C LEU A 282 -7.02 12.04 -5.35
N ALA A 283 -6.00 11.48 -4.68
CA ALA A 283 -5.66 10.08 -4.78
C ALA A 283 -6.78 9.13 -4.33
N ASN A 284 -7.49 9.48 -3.25
CA ASN A 284 -8.59 8.65 -2.76
C ASN A 284 -9.73 8.57 -3.77
N ALA A 285 -10.22 9.69 -4.29
CA ALA A 285 -11.33 9.71 -5.26
C ALA A 285 -10.93 9.02 -6.57
N SER A 286 -9.77 9.36 -7.14
CA SER A 286 -9.32 8.78 -8.41
C SER A 286 -9.08 7.28 -8.31
N THR A 287 -8.38 6.82 -7.25
CA THR A 287 -8.06 5.40 -7.07
C THR A 287 -9.29 4.60 -6.72
N LEU A 288 -10.17 5.12 -5.85
CA LEU A 288 -11.42 4.45 -5.50
C LEU A 288 -12.26 4.21 -6.74
N ASP A 289 -12.48 5.23 -7.57
CA ASP A 289 -13.27 5.07 -8.78
C ASP A 289 -12.63 4.06 -9.74
N ARG A 290 -11.31 4.08 -9.95
CA ARG A 290 -10.62 3.08 -10.78
C ARG A 290 -10.82 1.66 -10.25
N VAL A 291 -10.49 1.43 -8.99
CA VAL A 291 -10.55 0.11 -8.34
C VAL A 291 -11.96 -0.46 -8.45
N VAL A 292 -13.00 0.33 -8.15
CA VAL A 292 -14.37 -0.21 -8.06
C VAL A 292 -15.01 -0.45 -9.41
N GLN A 293 -14.73 0.40 -10.40
CA GLN A 293 -15.20 0.18 -11.76
C GLN A 293 -14.55 -1.07 -12.36
N ILE A 294 -13.25 -1.29 -12.09
CA ILE A 294 -12.53 -2.51 -12.50
C ILE A 294 -13.10 -3.73 -11.79
N LEU A 295 -13.29 -3.68 -10.46
CA LEU A 295 -13.88 -4.77 -9.68
C LEU A 295 -15.27 -5.15 -10.21
N LEU A 296 -16.14 -4.16 -10.46
CA LEU A 296 -17.49 -4.38 -10.98
C LEU A 296 -17.46 -5.00 -12.38
N ALA A 297 -16.61 -4.50 -13.28
CA ALA A 297 -16.51 -5.03 -14.63
C ALA A 297 -15.88 -6.44 -14.67
N ALA A 298 -14.92 -6.72 -13.78
CA ALA A 298 -14.28 -8.03 -13.67
C ALA A 298 -15.23 -9.15 -13.22
N GLN A 299 -16.35 -8.82 -12.56
CA GLN A 299 -17.40 -9.81 -12.24
C GLN A 299 -17.96 -10.52 -13.49
N LYS A 300 -17.83 -9.88 -14.66
CA LYS A 300 -18.33 -10.36 -15.95
C LYS A 300 -17.27 -11.07 -16.79
N THR A 301 -16.08 -11.32 -16.26
CA THR A 301 -14.98 -11.96 -16.99
C THR A 301 -14.45 -13.21 -16.27
N GLU A 302 -13.54 -13.92 -16.92
CA GLU A 302 -12.85 -15.07 -16.33
C GLU A 302 -11.63 -14.68 -15.49
N GLY A 303 -11.28 -13.38 -15.43
CA GLY A 303 -10.09 -12.91 -14.73
C GLY A 303 -10.13 -13.13 -13.22
N ALA A 304 -9.01 -13.57 -12.66
CA ALA A 304 -8.87 -13.89 -11.22
C ALA A 304 -7.70 -13.16 -10.54
N GLY A 305 -7.02 -12.27 -11.27
CA GLY A 305 -5.88 -11.51 -10.73
C GLY A 305 -6.24 -10.64 -9.53
N LEU A 306 -5.21 -10.17 -8.84
CA LEU A 306 -5.33 -9.19 -7.75
C LEU A 306 -5.33 -7.76 -8.31
N LEU A 307 -5.90 -6.83 -7.55
CA LEU A 307 -5.67 -5.39 -7.80
C LEU A 307 -4.60 -4.87 -6.86
N ASN A 308 -3.76 -4.00 -7.40
CA ASN A 308 -2.84 -3.15 -6.66
C ASN A 308 -3.32 -1.69 -6.76
N CYS A 309 -3.70 -1.11 -5.62
CA CYS A 309 -4.23 0.25 -5.52
C CYS A 309 -3.16 1.29 -5.11
N GLU A 310 -1.91 0.99 -5.44
CA GLU A 310 -0.76 1.86 -5.18
C GLU A 310 -0.58 2.23 -3.70
N ASP A 311 -0.45 3.52 -3.42
CA ASP A 311 -0.14 4.11 -2.13
C ASP A 311 -1.40 4.56 -1.38
N THR A 312 -2.59 4.16 -1.80
CA THR A 312 -3.86 4.37 -1.06
C THR A 312 -4.09 3.26 -0.04
N LEU A 313 -3.27 3.27 1.02
CA LEU A 313 -3.03 2.12 1.90
C LEU A 313 -4.30 1.57 2.59
N TYR A 314 -5.13 2.45 3.17
CA TYR A 314 -6.35 2.03 3.87
C TYR A 314 -7.50 1.67 2.93
N LEU A 315 -7.52 2.23 1.72
CA LEU A 315 -8.41 1.76 0.65
C LEU A 315 -8.05 0.31 0.29
N GLY A 316 -6.76 0.03 0.08
CA GLY A 316 -6.28 -1.31 -0.26
C GLY A 316 -6.50 -2.32 0.86
N ALA A 317 -6.20 -1.94 2.10
CA ALA A 317 -6.43 -2.79 3.26
C ALA A 317 -7.91 -3.16 3.42
N ALA A 318 -8.82 -2.18 3.26
CA ALA A 318 -10.24 -2.39 3.47
C ALA A 318 -10.96 -3.08 2.30
N LEU A 319 -10.50 -2.89 1.06
CA LEU A 319 -11.04 -3.58 -0.11
C LEU A 319 -10.30 -4.88 -0.45
N GLY A 320 -9.29 -5.28 0.31
CA GLY A 320 -8.53 -6.52 0.05
C GLY A 320 -7.72 -6.46 -1.25
N CYS A 321 -7.05 -5.34 -1.50
CA CYS A 321 -6.10 -5.14 -2.60
C CYS A 321 -4.65 -5.28 -2.12
N ALA A 322 -3.74 -5.60 -3.04
CA ALA A 322 -2.31 -5.47 -2.83
C ALA A 322 -1.89 -3.98 -2.82
N LEU A 323 -0.70 -3.69 -2.28
CA LEU A 323 -0.19 -2.34 -2.12
C LEU A 323 1.10 -2.12 -2.92
N GLY A 324 1.17 -0.99 -3.60
CA GLY A 324 2.36 -0.49 -4.28
C GLY A 324 2.83 0.78 -3.60
N VAL A 325 3.45 0.63 -2.42
CA VAL A 325 3.84 1.74 -1.55
C VAL A 325 4.90 2.58 -2.26
N MET A 326 4.72 3.90 -2.31
CA MET A 326 5.69 4.82 -2.92
C MET A 326 6.25 5.81 -1.90
N ARG A 327 5.48 6.15 -0.85
CA ARG A 327 5.92 7.09 0.20
C ARG A 327 7.17 6.62 0.91
N HIS A 328 8.02 7.56 1.31
CA HIS A 328 9.23 7.26 2.07
C HIS A 328 9.57 8.39 3.05
N PRO A 329 10.06 8.10 4.28
CA PRO A 329 10.39 9.14 5.28
C PRO A 329 11.51 10.09 4.84
N ARG A 330 12.34 9.67 3.88
CA ARG A 330 13.45 10.47 3.35
C ARG A 330 13.06 11.41 2.21
N TRP A 331 11.79 11.44 1.79
CA TRP A 331 11.34 12.46 0.85
C TRP A 331 11.63 13.84 1.42
N ARG A 332 12.26 14.70 0.63
CA ARG A 332 12.61 16.06 1.00
C ARG A 332 11.57 17.03 0.48
N GLU A 333 11.43 18.13 1.20
CA GLU A 333 10.70 19.28 0.67
C GLU A 333 11.60 19.93 -0.39
N VAL A 334 11.11 20.00 -1.62
CA VAL A 334 11.83 20.63 -2.72
C VAL A 334 11.27 22.05 -2.89
N LYS A 335 12.13 23.06 -2.80
CA LYS A 335 11.70 24.45 -2.87
C LYS A 335 10.96 24.73 -4.19
N GLY A 336 9.75 25.27 -4.09
CA GLY A 336 8.92 25.60 -5.25
C GLY A 336 8.22 24.41 -5.91
N LYS A 337 8.26 23.22 -5.28
CA LYS A 337 7.56 22.02 -5.73
C LYS A 337 6.82 21.39 -4.54
N ASP A 338 5.50 21.44 -4.54
CA ASP A 338 4.65 20.89 -3.47
C ASP A 338 3.88 19.65 -3.98
N TYR A 339 4.62 18.59 -4.30
CA TYR A 339 4.05 17.32 -4.77
C TYR A 339 3.45 16.44 -3.66
N ASP A 340 3.78 16.73 -2.40
CA ASP A 340 3.36 15.94 -1.23
C ASP A 340 2.44 16.76 -0.31
N THR A 341 1.45 17.44 -0.88
CA THR A 341 0.48 18.26 -0.14
C THR A 341 -0.28 17.46 0.92
N SER A 342 -0.47 16.16 0.71
CA SER A 342 -1.09 15.23 1.68
C SER A 342 -0.15 14.79 2.80
N LEU A 343 1.13 15.19 2.74
CA LEU A 343 2.19 14.82 3.67
C LEU A 343 2.35 13.31 3.81
N SER A 344 2.26 12.58 2.70
CA SER A 344 2.42 11.12 2.62
C SER A 344 3.74 10.67 3.23
N ARG A 345 4.82 11.45 3.07
CA ARG A 345 6.12 11.16 3.70
C ARG A 345 6.10 11.15 5.23
N LYS A 346 5.08 11.78 5.84
CA LYS A 346 4.85 11.80 7.29
C LYS A 346 3.75 10.82 7.72
N ARG A 347 3.22 9.99 6.82
CA ARG A 347 2.15 9.02 7.12
C ARG A 347 2.64 7.59 6.90
N ILE A 348 3.67 7.21 7.66
CA ILE A 348 4.43 5.99 7.43
C ILE A 348 3.87 4.84 8.27
N ASP A 349 3.22 5.14 9.41
CA ASP A 349 2.56 4.11 10.21
C ASP A 349 1.38 3.46 9.50
N GLU A 350 0.71 4.16 8.58
CA GLU A 350 -0.30 3.60 7.67
C GLU A 350 0.25 2.40 6.88
N VAL A 351 1.52 2.45 6.44
CA VAL A 351 2.16 1.33 5.73
C VAL A 351 2.26 0.12 6.66
N THR A 352 2.76 0.34 7.88
CA THR A 352 2.89 -0.73 8.87
C THR A 352 1.53 -1.35 9.18
N ARG A 353 0.51 -0.53 9.42
CA ARG A 353 -0.83 -0.97 9.81
C ARG A 353 -1.51 -1.76 8.70
N ALA A 354 -1.50 -1.23 7.47
CA ALA A 354 -2.10 -1.88 6.31
C ALA A 354 -1.41 -3.21 5.98
N VAL A 355 -0.08 -3.27 6.04
CA VAL A 355 0.69 -4.48 5.74
C VAL A 355 0.52 -5.54 6.84
N ARG A 356 0.49 -5.15 8.11
CA ARG A 356 0.24 -6.11 9.21
C ARG A 356 -1.19 -6.63 9.21
N TRP A 357 -2.17 -5.83 8.77
CA TRP A 357 -3.52 -6.32 8.48
C TRP A 357 -3.51 -7.43 7.42
N GLN A 358 -2.71 -7.29 6.36
CA GLN A 358 -2.60 -8.31 5.31
C GLN A 358 -2.06 -9.67 5.79
N ARG A 359 -1.45 -9.76 6.98
CA ARG A 359 -1.09 -11.06 7.62
C ARG A 359 -2.32 -11.82 8.14
N LEU A 360 -3.35 -11.08 8.54
CA LEU A 360 -4.62 -11.61 9.04
C LEU A 360 -5.64 -11.79 7.92
N ALA A 361 -5.65 -10.86 6.97
CA ALA A 361 -6.63 -10.81 5.89
C ALA A 361 -5.92 -10.43 4.58
N PRO A 362 -5.38 -11.43 3.84
CA PRO A 362 -4.66 -11.18 2.60
C PRO A 362 -5.52 -10.50 1.53
N ALA A 363 -4.86 -9.89 0.55
CA ALA A 363 -5.54 -9.45 -0.67
C ALA A 363 -6.13 -10.65 -1.40
N PHE A 364 -7.25 -10.43 -2.08
CA PHE A 364 -8.00 -11.50 -2.73
C PHE A 364 -8.52 -11.10 -4.11
N GLY A 365 -8.62 -12.10 -4.98
CA GLY A 365 -8.89 -11.99 -6.40
C GLY A 365 -10.18 -11.25 -6.70
N VAL A 366 -10.21 -10.55 -7.83
CA VAL A 366 -11.29 -9.63 -8.23
C VAL A 366 -12.69 -10.25 -8.23
N ARG A 367 -12.81 -11.59 -8.27
CA ARG A 367 -14.08 -12.34 -8.31
C ARG A 367 -14.42 -13.13 -7.04
N GLU A 368 -13.57 -13.12 -6.02
CA GLU A 368 -13.82 -13.92 -4.81
C GLU A 368 -14.90 -13.32 -3.89
N ALA A 369 -15.42 -12.13 -4.23
CA ALA A 369 -16.56 -11.54 -3.54
C ALA A 369 -17.37 -10.65 -4.50
N GLU A 370 -18.69 -10.62 -4.28
CA GLU A 370 -19.58 -9.69 -4.98
C GLU A 370 -19.27 -8.24 -4.62
N VAL A 371 -19.52 -7.32 -5.55
CA VAL A 371 -19.23 -5.90 -5.39
C VAL A 371 -20.54 -5.13 -5.33
N ALA A 372 -20.72 -4.28 -4.31
CA ALA A 372 -21.84 -3.35 -4.23
C ALA A 372 -21.33 -1.91 -4.16
N LEU A 373 -21.96 -1.02 -4.92
CA LEU A 373 -21.62 0.39 -5.03
C LEU A 373 -22.83 1.23 -4.66
N ASP A 374 -22.57 2.36 -4.00
CA ASP A 374 -23.56 3.41 -3.84
C ASP A 374 -23.85 4.08 -5.18
N GLU A 375 -25.11 4.46 -5.40
CA GLU A 375 -25.49 5.29 -6.55
C GLU A 375 -25.09 6.75 -6.32
N ASP A 376 -25.02 7.17 -5.06
CA ASP A 376 -24.51 8.50 -4.67
C ASP A 376 -23.02 8.60 -5.01
N ILE A 377 -22.68 9.59 -5.83
CA ILE A 377 -21.29 9.93 -6.20
C ILE A 377 -20.86 11.14 -5.38
N LEU A 378 -19.77 10.99 -4.64
CA LEU A 378 -19.10 12.12 -4.00
C LEU A 378 -18.02 12.66 -4.95
N SER A 379 -17.82 13.98 -4.91
CA SER A 379 -16.84 14.67 -5.73
C SER A 379 -15.82 15.40 -4.87
N ASP A 380 -14.55 15.21 -5.19
CA ASP A 380 -13.42 15.91 -4.58
C ASP A 380 -12.83 16.87 -5.61
N SER A 381 -12.33 18.02 -5.14
CA SER A 381 -11.73 19.04 -6.01
C SER A 381 -10.40 19.57 -5.48
N TRP A 382 -9.52 19.98 -6.40
CA TRP A 382 -8.28 20.67 -6.08
C TRP A 382 -7.92 21.68 -7.17
N HIS A 383 -7.54 22.90 -6.78
CA HIS A 383 -6.96 23.89 -7.69
C HIS A 383 -5.44 23.77 -7.70
N PHE A 384 -4.89 23.30 -8.82
CA PHE A 384 -3.45 23.02 -8.92
C PHE A 384 -2.62 24.28 -9.16
N GLY A 385 -1.74 24.59 -8.22
CA GLY A 385 -0.71 25.63 -8.34
C GLY A 385 0.51 25.19 -9.15
N GLU A 386 1.38 26.16 -9.45
CA GLU A 386 2.73 25.91 -9.96
C GLU A 386 3.49 25.00 -8.99
N GLY A 387 4.14 23.96 -9.52
CA GLY A 387 4.93 23.01 -8.73
C GLY A 387 4.15 21.93 -7.96
N GLU A 388 2.81 21.89 -8.00
CA GLU A 388 2.02 20.89 -7.27
C GLU A 388 1.75 19.59 -8.05
N THR A 389 1.87 19.61 -9.38
CA THR A 389 1.67 18.45 -10.26
C THR A 389 2.67 18.39 -11.42
N TRP A 390 3.09 17.19 -11.77
CA TRP A 390 4.02 16.95 -12.88
C TRP A 390 3.29 17.07 -14.23
N ASP A 391 1.96 16.95 -14.21
CA ASP A 391 1.12 17.16 -15.37
C ASP A 391 0.79 18.66 -15.54
N ARG A 392 1.61 19.35 -16.32
CA ARG A 392 1.55 20.82 -16.48
C ARG A 392 0.20 21.32 -17.02
N SER A 393 -0.59 20.48 -17.70
CA SER A 393 -1.92 20.86 -18.17
C SER A 393 -2.94 21.10 -17.08
N ALA A 394 -2.70 20.63 -15.85
CA ALA A 394 -3.57 20.88 -14.70
C ALA A 394 -3.24 22.20 -13.96
N VAL A 395 -2.04 22.75 -14.15
CA VAL A 395 -1.60 23.98 -13.46
C VAL A 395 -2.53 25.15 -13.82
N GLY A 396 -2.98 25.87 -12.79
CA GLY A 396 -3.93 26.98 -12.88
C GLY A 396 -5.39 26.56 -13.06
N LYS A 397 -5.70 25.26 -12.91
CA LYS A 397 -7.06 24.73 -13.07
C LYS A 397 -7.54 24.04 -11.80
N GLU A 398 -8.84 24.11 -11.58
CA GLU A 398 -9.52 23.21 -10.65
C GLU A 398 -9.85 21.89 -11.36
N ILE A 399 -9.40 20.79 -10.78
CA ILE A 399 -9.70 19.44 -11.24
C ILE A 399 -10.68 18.80 -10.26
N VAL A 400 -11.70 18.13 -10.80
CA VAL A 400 -12.71 17.40 -10.03
C VAL A 400 -12.61 15.90 -10.33
N GLN A 401 -12.68 15.08 -9.30
CA GLN A 401 -12.67 13.62 -9.38
C GLN A 401 -13.82 13.07 -8.54
N GLY A 402 -14.54 12.08 -9.07
CA GLY A 402 -15.70 11.51 -8.39
C GLY A 402 -15.59 10.00 -8.20
N ALA A 403 -16.15 9.50 -7.09
CA ALA A 403 -16.25 8.08 -6.79
C ALA A 403 -17.56 7.77 -6.03
N PRO A 404 -18.05 6.51 -6.04
CA PRO A 404 -19.18 6.10 -5.21
C PRO A 404 -18.93 6.40 -3.73
N ALA A 405 -19.94 6.94 -3.04
CA ALA A 405 -19.85 7.32 -1.63
C ALA A 405 -19.53 6.13 -0.71
N ARG A 406 -20.09 4.96 -1.05
CA ARG A 406 -19.90 3.71 -0.33
C ARG A 406 -19.61 2.57 -1.29
N VAL A 407 -18.74 1.67 -0.88
CA VAL A 407 -18.30 0.53 -1.68
C VAL A 407 -18.10 -0.67 -0.79
N THR A 408 -18.57 -1.84 -1.22
CA THR A 408 -18.28 -3.08 -0.51
C THR A 408 -17.87 -4.24 -1.41
N ARG A 409 -17.08 -5.16 -0.84
CA ARG A 409 -16.85 -6.51 -1.38
C ARG A 409 -17.40 -7.56 -0.42
N GLY A 410 -18.38 -8.35 -0.84
CA GLY A 410 -18.95 -9.45 -0.07
C GLY A 410 -19.77 -9.01 1.15
N LEU A 411 -20.21 -7.76 1.20
CA LEU A 411 -21.03 -7.19 2.28
C LEU A 411 -22.12 -6.28 1.70
N PRO A 412 -23.25 -6.09 2.38
CA PRO A 412 -24.16 -4.98 2.07
C PRO A 412 -23.49 -3.63 2.33
N LEU A 413 -23.93 -2.58 1.64
CA LEU A 413 -23.43 -1.21 1.85
C LEU A 413 -23.62 -0.78 3.33
N PRO A 414 -22.61 -0.18 3.97
CA PRO A 414 -22.75 0.37 5.32
C PRO A 414 -23.80 1.47 5.38
N GLU A 415 -24.45 1.62 6.53
CA GLU A 415 -25.24 2.81 6.81
C GLU A 415 -24.31 3.94 7.25
N VAL A 416 -24.56 5.14 6.73
CA VAL A 416 -23.73 6.32 6.97
C VAL A 416 -24.64 7.47 7.34
N ILE A 417 -24.55 7.90 8.61
CA ILE A 417 -25.11 9.18 9.04
C ILE A 417 -23.98 10.22 8.90
N PRO A 418 -24.16 11.27 8.09
CA PRO A 418 -23.16 12.31 7.89
C PRO A 418 -22.67 12.96 9.20
N ASP A 419 -21.59 13.72 9.10
CA ASP A 419 -21.13 14.56 10.19
C ASP A 419 -22.11 15.72 10.49
N ALA A 420 -21.74 16.56 11.47
CA ALA A 420 -22.57 17.70 11.90
C ALA A 420 -22.79 18.76 10.80
N GLU A 421 -21.95 18.79 9.76
CA GLU A 421 -22.07 19.69 8.60
C GLU A 421 -22.81 19.03 7.43
N GLY A 422 -23.30 17.80 7.60
CA GLY A 422 -23.97 17.05 6.55
C GLY A 422 -23.01 16.39 5.55
N VAL A 423 -21.71 16.35 5.84
CA VAL A 423 -20.68 15.80 4.94
C VAL A 423 -20.42 14.32 5.25
N ARG A 424 -20.23 13.53 4.19
CA ARG A 424 -19.90 12.10 4.28
C ARG A 424 -18.44 11.86 3.86
N PRO A 425 -17.69 10.97 4.55
CA PRO A 425 -16.45 10.43 4.02
C PRO A 425 -16.77 9.42 2.90
N TYR A 426 -15.75 9.00 2.14
CA TYR A 426 -15.88 7.74 1.40
C TYR A 426 -15.82 6.58 2.39
N VAL A 427 -16.69 5.59 2.23
CA VAL A 427 -16.73 4.41 3.10
C VAL A 427 -16.51 3.16 2.27
N VAL A 428 -15.45 2.42 2.58
CA VAL A 428 -15.12 1.16 1.90
C VAL A 428 -15.11 0.02 2.91
N ALA A 429 -15.66 -1.13 2.55
CA ALA A 429 -15.63 -2.30 3.44
C ALA A 429 -15.55 -3.62 2.67
N SER A 430 -15.07 -4.68 3.32
CA SER A 430 -15.11 -6.01 2.74
C SER A 430 -15.25 -7.12 3.77
N SER A 431 -15.80 -8.24 3.31
CA SER A 431 -15.65 -9.54 3.95
C SER A 431 -14.61 -10.31 3.15
N HIS A 432 -13.45 -10.57 3.75
CA HIS A 432 -12.40 -11.37 3.14
C HIS A 432 -12.82 -12.85 3.07
N PRO A 433 -12.26 -13.65 2.14
CA PRO A 433 -12.57 -15.07 1.99
C PRO A 433 -12.37 -15.91 3.26
N ASN A 434 -11.49 -15.49 4.17
CA ASN A 434 -11.24 -16.17 5.45
C ASN A 434 -12.17 -15.72 6.60
N GLY A 435 -13.21 -14.93 6.29
CA GLY A 435 -14.19 -14.43 7.25
C GLY A 435 -13.83 -13.09 7.91
N ALA A 436 -12.58 -12.61 7.78
CA ALA A 436 -12.18 -11.32 8.33
C ALA A 436 -12.98 -10.18 7.69
N THR A 437 -13.36 -9.18 8.48
CA THR A 437 -14.08 -8.00 8.00
C THR A 437 -13.16 -6.79 8.04
N ALA A 438 -13.19 -5.93 7.02
CA ALA A 438 -12.47 -4.67 7.03
C ALA A 438 -13.40 -3.50 6.72
N ILE A 439 -13.17 -2.35 7.33
CA ILE A 439 -13.85 -1.10 7.00
C ILE A 439 -12.89 0.09 7.13
N ALA A 440 -12.98 1.02 6.18
CA ALA A 440 -12.28 2.29 6.22
C ALA A 440 -13.21 3.47 5.93
N THR A 441 -12.99 4.58 6.62
CA THR A 441 -13.42 5.92 6.21
C THR A 441 -12.22 6.64 5.59
N LEU A 442 -12.35 7.11 4.35
CA LEU A 442 -11.26 7.79 3.65
C LEU A 442 -11.51 9.31 3.66
N PRO A 443 -10.44 10.13 3.80
CA PRO A 443 -10.58 11.58 3.78
C PRO A 443 -11.07 12.09 2.43
N ARG A 444 -11.70 13.26 2.49
CA ARG A 444 -12.22 14.04 1.37
C ARG A 444 -11.26 15.18 1.05
N THR A 445 -11.30 15.66 -0.19
CA THR A 445 -10.54 16.83 -0.63
C THR A 445 -11.45 17.85 -1.28
N SER A 446 -11.31 19.11 -0.90
CA SER A 446 -11.89 20.24 -1.63
C SER A 446 -10.92 21.40 -1.72
N THR A 447 -11.01 22.18 -2.80
CA THR A 447 -10.19 23.39 -2.99
C THR A 447 -10.27 24.35 -1.80
N GLU A 448 -11.44 24.46 -1.17
CA GLU A 448 -11.67 25.38 -0.06
C GLU A 448 -11.08 24.92 1.27
N ARG A 449 -11.14 23.61 1.56
CA ARG A 449 -10.79 23.05 2.88
C ARG A 449 -9.44 22.33 2.89
N GLY A 450 -8.88 22.07 1.71
CA GLY A 450 -7.80 21.12 1.55
C GLY A 450 -8.26 19.68 1.78
N ILE A 451 -7.40 18.86 2.36
CA ILE A 451 -7.71 17.47 2.75
C ILE A 451 -8.33 17.48 4.15
N TYR A 452 -9.49 16.87 4.32
CA TYR A 452 -10.22 16.82 5.59
C TYR A 452 -10.96 15.49 5.78
N THR A 453 -11.24 15.12 7.03
CA THR A 453 -11.84 13.82 7.37
C THR A 453 -13.20 14.02 8.05
N PRO A 454 -14.33 13.84 7.34
CA PRO A 454 -15.66 13.92 7.92
C PRO A 454 -15.88 12.84 8.99
N LEU A 455 -16.33 13.23 10.18
CA LEU A 455 -16.61 12.31 11.29
C LEU A 455 -18.07 11.84 11.23
N ALA A 456 -18.31 10.75 10.51
CA ALA A 456 -19.64 10.16 10.34
C ALA A 456 -19.92 9.02 11.34
N ASN A 457 -21.21 8.74 11.57
CA ASN A 457 -21.63 7.52 12.29
C ASN A 457 -21.85 6.40 11.27
N ILE A 458 -21.13 5.30 11.45
CA ILE A 458 -21.07 4.21 10.49
C ILE A 458 -21.63 2.94 11.12
N SER A 459 -22.44 2.19 10.38
CA SER A 459 -22.93 0.86 10.81
C SER A 459 -22.65 -0.18 9.73
N VAL A 460 -21.89 -1.22 10.08
CA VAL A 460 -21.42 -2.26 9.15
C VAL A 460 -21.81 -3.65 9.68
N VAL A 461 -22.15 -4.55 8.76
CA VAL A 461 -22.42 -5.96 9.09
C VAL A 461 -21.09 -6.71 9.23
N VAL A 462 -20.98 -7.50 10.29
CA VAL A 462 -19.87 -8.45 10.52
C VAL A 462 -20.46 -9.86 10.43
N LYS A 463 -20.09 -10.59 9.38
CA LYS A 463 -20.60 -11.94 9.13
C LYS A 463 -20.09 -12.94 10.16
N GLU A 464 -18.78 -12.92 10.40
CA GLU A 464 -18.08 -13.84 11.29
C GLU A 464 -17.47 -13.07 12.47
N ALA A 465 -18.19 -13.00 13.59
CA ALA A 465 -17.79 -12.17 14.74
C ALA A 465 -16.45 -12.60 15.37
N THR A 466 -16.09 -13.88 15.29
CA THR A 466 -14.82 -14.40 15.84
C THR A 466 -13.62 -14.19 14.92
N ALA A 467 -13.87 -13.80 13.67
CA ALA A 467 -12.81 -13.43 12.74
C ALA A 467 -12.28 -12.02 13.06
N PRO A 468 -11.02 -11.71 12.69
CA PRO A 468 -10.44 -10.37 12.83
C PRO A 468 -11.27 -9.29 12.11
N ILE A 469 -11.38 -8.12 12.74
CA ILE A 469 -12.04 -6.94 12.16
C ILE A 469 -11.04 -5.79 12.07
N GLY A 470 -10.72 -5.36 10.85
CA GLY A 470 -9.84 -4.21 10.57
C GLY A 470 -10.65 -2.92 10.46
N VAL A 471 -10.27 -1.91 11.22
CA VAL A 471 -10.93 -0.59 11.26
C VAL A 471 -9.89 0.48 10.95
N PHE A 472 -10.13 1.28 9.93
CA PHE A 472 -9.16 2.25 9.40
C PHE A 472 -9.78 3.64 9.24
N GLY A 473 -9.02 4.69 9.58
CA GLY A 473 -9.49 6.06 9.44
C GLY A 473 -10.35 6.56 10.59
N HIS A 474 -10.91 7.75 10.45
CA HIS A 474 -11.63 8.44 11.53
C HIS A 474 -13.16 8.29 11.45
N TYR A 475 -13.77 8.20 12.62
CA TYR A 475 -15.21 7.99 12.79
C TYR A 475 -15.75 8.96 13.84
N GLN A 476 -17.04 9.26 13.78
CA GLN A 476 -17.76 9.71 14.97
C GLN A 476 -18.10 8.50 15.85
N THR A 477 -18.72 7.48 15.25
CA THR A 477 -18.93 6.16 15.85
C THR A 477 -18.86 5.07 14.79
N LEU A 478 -18.47 3.86 15.18
CA LEU A 478 -18.57 2.65 14.37
C LEU A 478 -19.42 1.62 15.12
N THR A 479 -20.51 1.20 14.51
CA THR A 479 -21.38 0.13 15.00
C THR A 479 -21.16 -1.13 14.19
N LEU A 480 -20.69 -2.17 14.87
CA LEU A 480 -20.54 -3.52 14.33
C LEU A 480 -21.85 -4.28 14.57
N ARG A 481 -22.52 -4.70 13.50
CA ARG A 481 -23.73 -5.52 13.55
C ARG A 481 -23.35 -6.99 13.39
N LEU A 482 -23.37 -7.70 14.51
CA LEU A 482 -23.03 -9.12 14.58
C LEU A 482 -24.23 -9.98 14.16
N SER A 483 -23.96 -11.21 13.73
CA SER A 483 -24.98 -12.23 13.49
C SER A 483 -25.65 -12.73 14.78
N GLU A 484 -24.98 -12.60 15.92
CA GLU A 484 -25.44 -13.08 17.22
C GLU A 484 -25.12 -12.08 18.35
N PRO A 485 -25.88 -12.08 19.46
CA PRO A 485 -25.60 -11.24 20.62
C PRO A 485 -24.21 -11.47 21.21
N LEU A 486 -23.51 -10.41 21.65
CA LEU A 486 -22.13 -10.53 22.16
C LEU A 486 -22.00 -11.60 23.27
N GLY A 487 -22.98 -11.68 24.18
CA GLY A 487 -22.98 -12.67 25.26
C GLY A 487 -21.83 -12.43 26.24
N GLU A 488 -21.15 -13.51 26.63
CA GLU A 488 -20.01 -13.47 27.57
C GLU A 488 -18.67 -13.14 26.90
N ARG A 489 -18.66 -12.96 25.56
CA ARG A 489 -17.44 -12.68 24.79
C ARG A 489 -16.91 -11.28 25.10
N ARG A 490 -15.58 -11.16 25.08
CA ARG A 490 -14.83 -9.91 25.26
C ARG A 490 -14.46 -9.31 23.91
N VAL A 491 -14.37 -7.98 23.90
CA VAL A 491 -13.92 -7.19 22.75
C VAL A 491 -12.51 -6.70 23.01
N TRP A 492 -11.57 -7.11 22.17
CA TRP A 492 -10.17 -6.71 22.22
C TRP A 492 -9.86 -5.71 21.12
N GLY A 493 -8.98 -4.75 21.42
CA GLY A 493 -8.47 -3.76 20.49
C GLY A 493 -6.94 -3.76 20.47
N GLN A 494 -6.35 -3.59 19.29
CA GLN A 494 -4.90 -3.48 19.10
C GLN A 494 -4.57 -2.51 17.96
N ASP A 495 -3.65 -1.55 18.18
CA ASP A 495 -3.03 -0.81 17.07
C ASP A 495 -2.33 -1.83 16.16
N LEU A 496 -2.63 -1.81 14.86
CA LEU A 496 -1.98 -2.69 13.89
C LEU A 496 -0.46 -2.45 13.80
N ALA A 497 0.07 -1.33 14.30
CA ALA A 497 1.50 -1.06 14.48
C ALA A 497 2.09 -1.58 15.80
N SER A 498 1.27 -1.98 16.78
CA SER A 498 1.68 -2.49 18.10
C SER A 498 1.77 -4.03 18.14
N ASN A 499 2.51 -4.58 19.10
CA ASN A 499 2.49 -6.02 19.42
C ASN A 499 1.64 -6.32 20.66
N GLU A 500 0.83 -5.36 21.11
CA GLU A 500 0.07 -5.44 22.36
C GLU A 500 -1.40 -5.14 22.11
N ALA A 501 -2.25 -6.08 22.51
CA ALA A 501 -3.70 -5.93 22.54
C ALA A 501 -4.18 -5.58 23.95
N GLN A 502 -5.29 -4.87 24.01
CA GLN A 502 -5.96 -4.49 25.25
C GLN A 502 -7.44 -4.86 25.21
N ASP A 503 -7.98 -5.20 26.38
CA ASP A 503 -9.41 -5.45 26.53
C ASP A 503 -10.16 -4.10 26.56
N ILE A 504 -11.05 -3.91 25.58
CA ILE A 504 -11.88 -2.72 25.42
C ILE A 504 -13.36 -3.00 25.70
N THR A 505 -13.71 -4.17 26.24
CA THR A 505 -15.11 -4.57 26.49
C THR A 505 -15.88 -3.53 27.32
N GLY A 506 -15.24 -2.95 28.35
CA GLY A 506 -15.86 -1.91 29.19
C GLY A 506 -15.90 -0.51 28.56
N GLN A 507 -15.31 -0.34 27.37
CA GLN A 507 -15.18 0.94 26.67
C GLN A 507 -16.09 1.03 25.44
N VAL A 508 -16.74 -0.07 25.07
CA VAL A 508 -17.71 -0.15 23.97
C VAL A 508 -19.14 -0.19 24.50
N THR A 509 -20.08 0.27 23.69
CA THR A 509 -21.51 0.13 23.99
C THR A 509 -22.02 -1.15 23.34
N VAL A 510 -22.63 -2.05 24.12
CA VAL A 510 -23.19 -3.31 23.64
C VAL A 510 -24.70 -3.29 23.77
N ASN A 511 -25.42 -3.58 22.68
CA ASN A 511 -26.86 -3.75 22.69
C ASN A 511 -27.26 -4.99 21.89
N GLY A 512 -27.39 -6.12 22.60
CA GLY A 512 -27.67 -7.41 21.96
C GLY A 512 -26.57 -7.78 20.97
N ALA A 513 -26.91 -7.78 19.67
CA ALA A 513 -26.02 -8.11 18.56
C ALA A 513 -25.28 -6.90 17.96
N THR A 514 -25.29 -5.74 18.62
CA THR A 514 -24.51 -4.58 18.18
C THR A 514 -23.42 -4.22 19.18
N VAL A 515 -22.24 -3.89 18.66
CA VAL A 515 -21.10 -3.37 19.42
C VAL A 515 -20.71 -2.03 18.80
N THR A 516 -20.82 -0.94 19.56
CA THR A 516 -20.50 0.41 19.10
C THR A 516 -19.22 0.92 19.74
N LEU A 517 -18.27 1.31 18.90
CA LEU A 517 -17.02 1.98 19.27
C LEU A 517 -17.17 3.49 19.03
N SER A 518 -16.70 4.31 19.97
CA SER A 518 -16.59 5.75 19.75
C SER A 518 -15.39 6.07 18.86
N GLY A 519 -15.46 7.17 18.11
CA GLY A 519 -14.34 7.67 17.32
C GLY A 519 -13.09 7.95 18.16
N THR A 520 -13.29 8.40 19.41
CA THR A 520 -12.21 8.63 20.37
C THR A 520 -11.51 7.32 20.74
N LEU A 521 -12.26 6.26 21.04
CA LEU A 521 -11.69 4.94 21.33
C LEU A 521 -10.92 4.40 20.11
N ILE A 522 -11.49 4.49 18.90
CA ILE A 522 -10.83 4.04 17.67
C ILE A 522 -9.49 4.76 17.50
N ARG A 523 -9.46 6.08 17.71
CA ARG A 523 -8.24 6.89 17.63
C ARG A 523 -7.22 6.50 18.70
N GLU A 524 -7.65 6.39 19.96
CA GLU A 524 -6.76 6.10 21.09
C GLU A 524 -6.10 4.73 20.94
N VAL A 525 -6.87 3.70 20.63
CA VAL A 525 -6.31 2.34 20.45
C VAL A 525 -5.58 2.22 19.12
N GLY A 526 -6.15 2.72 18.02
CA GLY A 526 -5.58 2.62 16.67
C GLY A 526 -4.35 3.49 16.42
N LEU A 527 -3.95 4.34 17.38
CA LEU A 527 -2.72 5.13 17.36
C LEU A 527 -1.82 4.87 18.58
N ALA A 528 -2.08 3.82 19.36
CA ALA A 528 -1.33 3.54 20.60
C ALA A 528 0.18 3.36 20.37
N ALA A 529 0.60 2.96 19.16
CA ALA A 529 1.99 2.80 18.75
C ALA A 529 2.44 3.84 17.71
N ALA A 530 1.70 4.95 17.55
CA ALA A 530 2.05 5.99 16.60
C ALA A 530 3.43 6.61 16.90
N ARG A 531 4.24 6.77 15.85
CA ARG A 531 5.56 7.41 15.97
C ARG A 531 5.42 8.92 16.13
N SER A 532 6.34 9.50 16.90
CA SER A 532 6.40 10.95 17.06
C SER A 532 6.61 11.64 15.70
N GLY A 533 5.76 12.62 15.38
CA GLY A 533 5.81 13.36 14.13
C GLY A 533 5.19 12.65 12.91
N ASP A 534 4.63 11.44 13.10
CA ASP A 534 3.84 10.75 12.09
C ASP A 534 2.37 11.24 12.14
N PHE A 535 1.77 11.47 10.97
CA PHE A 535 0.41 11.99 10.77
C PHE A 535 -0.55 10.92 10.26
N SER A 536 -0.16 9.65 10.34
CA SER A 536 -1.01 8.54 9.93
C SER A 536 -2.32 8.49 10.70
N GLU A 537 -3.37 8.14 9.97
CA GLU A 537 -4.68 7.88 10.53
C GLU A 537 -4.70 6.56 11.35
N PRO A 538 -5.65 6.38 12.29
CA PRO A 538 -5.73 5.18 13.12
C PRO A 538 -5.95 3.92 12.27
N GLY A 539 -5.31 2.82 12.68
CA GLY A 539 -5.56 1.48 12.16
C GLY A 539 -5.69 0.50 13.31
N LEU A 540 -6.93 0.13 13.62
CA LEU A 540 -7.32 -0.68 14.75
C LEU A 540 -7.69 -2.09 14.28
N LEU A 541 -7.14 -3.10 14.94
CA LEU A 541 -7.65 -4.46 14.93
C LEU A 541 -8.62 -4.64 16.09
N VAL A 542 -9.85 -5.07 15.78
CA VAL A 542 -10.82 -5.54 16.75
C VAL A 542 -10.94 -7.07 16.66
N ALA A 543 -10.98 -7.74 17.81
CA ALA A 543 -11.24 -9.17 17.89
C ALA A 543 -12.27 -9.46 18.98
N ILE A 544 -13.27 -10.28 18.67
CA ILE A 544 -14.26 -10.74 19.65
C ILE A 544 -13.91 -12.18 20.02
N ARG A 545 -13.60 -12.41 21.29
CA ARG A 545 -13.11 -13.70 21.80
C ARG A 545 -13.82 -14.11 23.09
N PRO A 546 -13.91 -15.41 23.41
CA PRO A 546 -14.39 -15.86 24.72
C PRO A 546 -13.63 -15.24 25.89
#